data_AF-A0A2A5M581-F1
#
_entry.id   AF-A0A2A5M581-F1
#
_cell.length_a   1.000
_cell.length_b   1.000
_cell.length_c   1.000
_cell.angle_alpha   90.00
_cell.angle_beta   90.00
_cell.angle_gamma   90.00
#
_symmetry.space_group_name_H-M   'P 1'
#
loop_
_entity.id
_entity.type
_entity.pdbx_description
1 polymer ?
#
loop_
_entity_poly.entity_id
_entity_poly.type
_entity_poly.pdbx_seq_one_letter_code
_entity_poly.pdbx_strand_id
1 'polypeptide(L)' 'MKKLLFLFFALTAFLFGAVNINTATLKELKSLNGIGEAKAKAILEYRKEANFTSIDDLKKVKGIGDKLFEKIKNDIIVE' A
#
# COMPACT_ATOMS: atom_id res chain seq x y z
N MET A 1 -36.62 10.79 -7.71
CA MET A 1 -35.22 11.24 -7.89
C MET A 1 -34.36 10.97 -6.66
N LYS A 2 -34.41 9.76 -6.05
CA LYS A 2 -33.53 9.37 -4.94
C LYS A 2 -32.91 7.96 -5.11
N LYS A 3 -33.21 7.28 -6.23
CA LYS A 3 -32.65 5.95 -6.56
C LYS A 3 -31.46 6.01 -7.52
N LEU A 4 -31.11 7.19 -8.02
CA LEU A 4 -30.02 7.38 -8.98
C LEU A 4 -28.68 7.79 -8.32
N LEU A 5 -28.70 8.17 -7.03
CA LEU A 5 -27.48 8.56 -6.30
C LEU A 5 -26.79 7.36 -5.61
N PHE A 6 -27.45 6.21 -5.50
CA PHE A 6 -26.85 4.99 -4.93
C PHE A 6 -26.07 4.14 -5.95
N LEU A 7 -26.17 4.45 -7.24
CA LEU A 7 -25.43 3.76 -8.30
C LEU A 7 -23.99 4.26 -8.48
N PHE A 8 -23.61 5.36 -7.82
CA PHE A 8 -22.24 5.90 -7.91
C PHE A 8 -21.28 5.37 -6.84
N PHE A 9 -21.80 4.73 -5.77
CA PHE A 9 -20.96 4.18 -4.70
C PHE A 9 -20.58 2.71 -4.93
N ALA A 10 -21.16 2.05 -5.95
CA ALA A 10 -21.01 0.61 -6.19
C ALA A 10 -20.07 0.27 -7.37
N LEU A 11 -19.38 1.25 -7.97
CA LEU A 11 -18.46 0.99 -9.09
C LEU A 11 -16.97 1.00 -8.70
N THR A 12 -16.62 1.24 -7.44
CA THR A 12 -15.23 1.16 -6.95
C THR A 12 -14.89 -0.18 -6.32
N ALA A 13 -15.81 -1.13 -6.37
CA ALA A 13 -15.59 -2.47 -5.85
C ALA A 13 -14.56 -3.20 -6.72
N PHE A 14 -13.40 -3.45 -6.10
CA PHE A 14 -12.47 -4.50 -6.48
C PHE A 14 -11.69 -4.34 -7.79
N LEU A 15 -10.71 -3.44 -7.73
CA LEU A 15 -9.35 -3.85 -8.08
C LEU A 15 -8.55 -4.02 -6.78
N PHE A 16 -8.92 -4.99 -5.92
CA PHE A 16 -8.06 -5.42 -4.80
C PHE A 16 -6.91 -6.27 -5.37
N GLY A 17 -6.11 -5.68 -6.26
CA GLY A 17 -4.78 -6.18 -6.55
C GLY A 17 -3.87 -5.83 -5.38
N ALA A 18 -2.90 -6.68 -5.08
CA ALA A 18 -1.90 -6.35 -4.08
C ALA A 18 -1.14 -5.06 -4.48
N VAL A 19 -0.78 -4.26 -3.49
CA VAL A 19 -0.06 -3.01 -3.68
C VAL A 19 1.38 -3.32 -4.05
N ASN A 20 1.78 -3.03 -5.28
CA ASN A 20 3.17 -3.16 -5.69
C ASN A 20 4.03 -2.07 -5.04
N ILE A 21 4.93 -2.45 -4.12
CA ILE A 21 5.70 -1.50 -3.31
C ILE A 21 6.74 -0.70 -4.10
N ASN A 22 7.14 -1.17 -5.30
CA ASN A 22 8.04 -0.45 -6.19
C ASN A 22 7.34 0.63 -7.01
N THR A 23 6.04 0.47 -7.31
CA THR A 23 5.32 1.36 -8.25
C THR A 23 4.19 2.15 -7.60
N ALA A 24 3.61 1.67 -6.50
CA ALA A 24 2.47 2.28 -5.83
C ALA A 24 2.69 3.76 -5.49
N THR A 25 1.67 4.56 -5.69
CA THR A 25 1.60 5.96 -5.30
C THR A 25 1.51 6.10 -3.78
N LEU A 26 1.74 7.32 -3.27
CA LEU A 26 1.55 7.64 -1.86
C LEU A 26 0.13 7.26 -1.37
N LYS A 27 -0.89 7.45 -2.21
CA LYS A 27 -2.30 7.16 -1.87
C LYS A 27 -2.55 5.65 -1.75
N GLU A 28 -2.00 4.86 -2.66
CA GLU A 28 -2.11 3.39 -2.63
C GLU A 28 -1.32 2.79 -1.46
N LEU A 29 -0.13 3.31 -1.16
CA LEU A 29 0.60 2.87 0.04
C LEU A 29 -0.20 3.16 1.32
N LYS A 30 -0.91 4.29 1.38
CA LYS A 30 -1.76 4.67 2.51
C LYS A 30 -3.05 3.86 2.64
N SER A 31 -3.42 3.05 1.65
CA SER A 31 -4.56 2.13 1.79
C SER A 31 -4.20 0.87 2.58
N LEU A 32 -2.91 0.60 2.80
CA LEU A 32 -2.44 -0.52 3.61
C LEU A 32 -2.71 -0.28 5.10
N ASN A 33 -3.18 -1.31 5.79
CA ASN A 33 -3.54 -1.22 7.21
C ASN A 33 -2.33 -0.83 8.08
N GLY A 34 -2.38 0.34 8.72
CA GLY A 34 -1.32 0.85 9.61
C GLY A 34 -0.22 1.65 8.91
N ILE A 35 -0.34 1.88 7.59
CA ILE A 35 0.55 2.74 6.81
C ILE A 35 -0.08 4.13 6.68
N GLY A 36 0.34 5.04 7.56
CA GLY A 36 0.02 6.46 7.45
C GLY A 36 1.03 7.23 6.57
N GLU A 37 0.80 8.53 6.40
CA GLU A 37 1.61 9.45 5.58
C GLU A 37 3.13 9.28 5.78
N ALA A 38 3.59 9.23 7.04
CA ALA A 38 5.01 9.14 7.36
C ALA A 38 5.64 7.82 6.87
N LYS A 39 4.93 6.69 7.02
CA LYS A 39 5.44 5.38 6.58
C LYS A 39 5.38 5.24 5.07
N ALA A 40 4.31 5.73 4.45
CA ALA A 40 4.20 5.75 2.99
C ALA A 40 5.34 6.57 2.37
N LYS A 41 5.67 7.74 2.93
CA LYS A 41 6.85 8.52 2.51
C LYS A 41 8.15 7.76 2.72
N ALA A 42 8.34 7.08 3.85
CA ALA A 42 9.54 6.28 4.09
C ALA A 42 9.73 5.17 3.04
N ILE A 43 8.65 4.51 2.59
CA ILE A 43 8.69 3.52 1.50
C ILE A 43 9.10 4.19 0.18
N LEU A 44 8.52 5.34 -0.15
CA LEU A 44 8.85 6.09 -1.37
C LEU A 44 10.32 6.55 -1.36
N GLU A 45 10.83 7.02 -0.23
CA GLU A 45 12.25 7.41 -0.12
C GLU A 45 13.17 6.20 -0.25
N TYR A 46 12.86 5.09 0.41
CA TYR A 46 13.66 3.86 0.30
C TYR A 46 13.83 3.42 -1.16
N ARG A 47 12.73 3.38 -1.94
CA ARG A 47 12.78 2.93 -3.33
C ARG A 47 13.42 3.91 -4.33
N LYS A 48 13.71 5.14 -3.92
CA LYS A 48 14.55 6.05 -4.74
C LYS A 48 16.01 5.62 -4.74
N GLU A 49 16.45 4.99 -3.65
CA GLU A 49 17.84 4.57 -3.46
C GLU A 49 18.04 3.09 -3.84
N ALA A 50 17.06 2.24 -3.52
CA ALA A 50 17.11 0.81 -3.80
C ALA A 50 15.72 0.21 -4.03
N ASN A 51 15.53 -0.48 -5.16
CA ASN A 51 14.31 -1.25 -5.39
C ASN A 51 14.14 -2.36 -4.35
N PHE A 52 12.89 -2.64 -4.00
CA PHE A 52 12.55 -3.85 -3.25
C PHE A 52 12.67 -5.06 -4.19
N THR A 53 13.39 -6.10 -3.76
CA THR A 53 13.52 -7.36 -4.52
C THR A 53 12.69 -8.48 -3.90
N SER A 54 12.26 -8.28 -2.65
CA SER A 54 11.31 -9.13 -1.94
C SER A 54 10.39 -8.27 -1.06
N ILE A 55 9.21 -8.80 -0.70
CA ILE A 55 8.34 -8.10 0.25
C ILE A 55 8.99 -7.94 1.64
N ASP A 56 9.88 -8.86 2.03
CA ASP A 56 10.61 -8.81 3.30
C ASP A 56 11.54 -7.60 3.43
N ASP A 57 12.02 -7.05 2.31
CA ASP A 57 12.82 -5.83 2.29
C ASP A 57 12.08 -4.63 2.88
N LEU A 58 10.74 -4.68 2.93
CA LEU A 58 9.94 -3.63 3.56
C LEU A 58 10.28 -3.44 5.05
N LYS A 59 10.80 -4.47 5.73
CA LYS A 59 11.28 -4.40 7.13
C LYS A 59 12.52 -3.50 7.30
N LYS A 60 13.24 -3.20 6.21
CA LYS A 60 14.39 -2.27 6.20
C LYS A 60 13.95 -0.81 6.22
N VAL A 61 12.68 -0.54 5.92
CA VAL A 61 12.11 0.81 5.93
C VAL A 61 11.88 1.29 7.36
N LYS A 62 12.38 2.49 7.67
CA LYS A 62 12.21 3.11 9.00
C LYS A 62 10.73 3.18 9.39
N GLY A 63 10.39 2.61 10.54
CA GLY A 63 9.04 2.62 11.09
C GLY A 63 8.15 1.46 10.61
N ILE A 64 8.69 0.51 9.85
CA ILE A 64 8.05 -0.76 9.49
C ILE A 64 8.80 -1.90 10.17
N GLY A 65 8.33 -2.30 11.35
CA GLY A 65 8.83 -3.49 12.05
C GLY A 65 7.96 -4.73 11.79
N ASP A 66 8.39 -5.88 12.30
CA ASP A 66 7.76 -7.18 12.03
C ASP A 66 6.24 -7.19 12.28
N LYS A 67 5.79 -6.62 13.40
CA LYS A 67 4.36 -6.58 13.74
C LYS A 67 3.52 -5.83 12.69
N LEU A 68 4.07 -4.79 12.08
CA LEU A 68 3.37 -4.06 11.02
C LEU A 68 3.45 -4.82 9.71
N PHE A 69 4.63 -5.32 9.35
CA PHE A 69 4.83 -6.14 8.16
C PHE A 69 3.86 -7.32 8.12
N GLU A 70 3.74 -8.08 9.20
CA GLU A 70 2.85 -9.24 9.30
C GLU A 70 1.37 -8.90 9.04
N LYS A 71 0.95 -7.65 9.29
CA LYS A 71 -0.43 -7.20 9.03
C LYS A 71 -0.71 -6.92 7.55
N ILE A 72 0.32 -6.60 6.76
CA ILE A 72 0.17 -6.10 5.39
C ILE A 72 0.85 -6.98 4.34
N LYS A 73 1.63 -7.99 4.75
CA LYS A 73 2.43 -8.82 3.82
C LYS A 73 1.61 -9.55 2.75
N ASN A 74 0.32 -9.79 3.02
CA ASN A 74 -0.60 -10.41 2.06
C ASN A 74 -1.26 -9.39 1.10
N ASP A 75 -1.13 -8.10 1.41
CA ASP A 75 -1.73 -6.99 0.64
C ASP A 75 -0.69 -6.30 -0.26
N ILE A 76 0.55 -6.80 -0.30
CA ILE A 76 1.68 -6.21 -1.04
C ILE A 76 2.37 -7.24 -1.94
N ILE A 77 2.97 -6.75 -3.02
CA ILE A 77 3.78 -7.55 -3.95
C ILE A 77 5.02 -6.76 -4.39
N VAL A 78 5.97 -7.49 -4.98
CA VAL A 78 7.10 -6.96 -5.74
C VAL A 78 6.99 -7.52 -7.16
N GLU A 79 6.99 -6.64 -8.16
CA GLU A 79 7.08 -6.97 -9.59
C GLU A 79 8.21 -6.17 -10.25
#